data_AF-A0A9R1RJE6-F1
#
_entry.id   AF-A0A9R1RJE6-F1
#
_cell.length_a   1.000
_cell.length_b   1.000
_cell.length_c   1.000
_cell.angle_alpha   90.00
_cell.angle_beta   90.00
_cell.angle_gamma   90.00
#
_symmetry.space_group_name_H-M   'P 1'
#
loop_
_entity.id
_entity.type
_entity.pdbx_description
1 polymer ?
#
loop_
_entity_poly.entity_id
_entity_poly.type
_entity_poly.pdbx_seq_one_letter_code
_entity_poly.pdbx_strand_id
1 'polypeptide(L)'
;MGTVVDAPAVVTEKEVVAENMLGDKKVTVVFVLGGPGSGKGTQCSNIVEHFGFTHLSAGDLLRAEIKSGSENGTMIENMIKEGKIVPSEVTIKLLQQAMIKNENDKFLIDGFPRNEENRAAFENVTKISPAFVLFFNCSEEEMERRLLGRNEVSW
;
A
#
# COMPACT_ATOMS: atom_id res chain seq x y z
N MET A 1 -40.86 -22.37 -42.33
CA MET A 1 -40.71 -21.50 -41.14
C MET A 1 -39.60 -22.10 -40.30
N GLY A 2 -38.37 -21.65 -40.52
CA GLY A 2 -37.20 -22.12 -39.77
C GLY A 2 -37.07 -21.31 -38.47
N THR A 3 -37.00 -22.02 -37.35
CA THR A 3 -36.73 -21.43 -36.04
C THR A 3 -35.22 -21.28 -35.87
N VAL A 4 -34.75 -20.03 -35.82
CA VAL A 4 -33.39 -19.67 -35.41
C VAL A 4 -33.29 -19.91 -33.90
N VAL A 5 -32.36 -20.76 -33.49
CA VAL A 5 -31.98 -20.94 -32.09
C VAL A 5 -30.85 -19.96 -31.82
N ASP A 6 -31.10 -18.97 -30.96
CA ASP A 6 -30.06 -18.05 -30.51
C ASP A 6 -29.08 -18.81 -29.61
N ALA A 7 -27.81 -18.83 -30.01
CA ALA A 7 -26.72 -19.30 -29.18
C ALA A 7 -26.46 -18.29 -28.05
N PRO A 8 -26.12 -18.74 -26.82
CA PRO A 8 -25.76 -17.81 -25.76
C PRO A 8 -24.43 -17.14 -26.12
N ALA A 9 -24.42 -15.81 -26.04
CA ALA A 9 -23.23 -15.00 -26.24
C ALA A 9 -22.14 -15.41 -25.23
N VAL A 10 -20.99 -15.83 -25.77
CA VAL A 10 -19.77 -16.09 -25.02
C VAL A 10 -19.25 -14.76 -24.49
N VAL A 11 -19.42 -14.52 -23.19
CA VAL A 11 -18.83 -13.34 -22.53
C VAL A 11 -17.39 -13.68 -22.19
N THR A 12 -16.46 -13.11 -22.95
CA THR A 12 -15.01 -13.29 -22.83
C THR A 12 -14.45 -12.57 -21.60
N GLU A 13 -13.54 -13.23 -20.88
CA GLU A 13 -12.87 -12.85 -19.61
C GLU A 13 -11.96 -11.60 -19.65
N LYS A 14 -12.20 -10.63 -20.52
CA LYS A 14 -11.39 -9.42 -20.66
C LYS A 14 -12.22 -8.16 -20.42
N GLU A 15 -12.59 -7.92 -19.17
CA GLU A 15 -12.84 -6.59 -18.60
C GLU A 15 -13.24 -6.73 -17.12
N VAL A 16 -12.27 -7.02 -16.25
CA VAL A 16 -12.43 -6.67 -14.83
C VAL A 16 -12.07 -5.19 -14.74
N VAL A 17 -12.96 -4.36 -15.28
CA VAL A 17 -12.89 -2.91 -15.20
C VAL A 17 -13.08 -2.52 -13.75
N ALA A 18 -12.28 -1.56 -13.30
CA ALA A 18 -12.30 -0.97 -11.98
C ALA A 18 -13.60 -0.16 -11.75
N GLU A 19 -14.75 -0.83 -11.69
CA GLU A 19 -16.01 -0.21 -11.33
C GLU A 19 -16.13 -0.22 -9.79
N ASN A 20 -15.95 0.98 -9.21
CA ASN A 20 -16.20 1.38 -7.82
C ASN A 20 -15.67 0.42 -6.73
N MET A 21 -14.34 0.32 -6.61
CA MET A 21 -13.62 -0.49 -5.61
C MET A 21 -13.93 -0.15 -4.13
N LEU A 22 -14.50 1.03 -3.83
CA LEU A 22 -14.85 1.52 -2.47
C LEU A 22 -16.26 2.17 -2.42
N GLY A 23 -17.12 1.91 -3.42
CA GLY A 23 -18.40 2.60 -3.61
C GLY A 23 -18.27 4.05 -4.08
N ASP A 24 -19.35 4.83 -4.06
CA ASP A 24 -19.36 6.27 -4.41
C ASP A 24 -18.64 7.17 -3.37
N LYS A 25 -17.95 6.57 -2.39
CA LYS A 25 -17.24 7.33 -1.35
C LYS A 25 -15.97 7.96 -1.92
N LYS A 26 -15.77 9.24 -1.62
CA LYS A 26 -14.54 9.96 -1.96
C LYS A 26 -13.39 9.47 -1.08
N VAL A 27 -12.52 8.65 -1.64
CA VAL A 27 -11.34 8.12 -0.94
C VAL A 27 -10.27 9.21 -0.82
N THR A 28 -9.72 9.38 0.39
CA THR A 28 -8.61 10.28 0.70
C THR A 28 -7.37 9.46 1.03
N VAL A 29 -6.32 9.62 0.23
CA VAL A 29 -5.01 8.99 0.47
C VAL A 29 -3.99 10.06 0.79
N VAL A 30 -3.22 9.86 1.85
CA VAL A 30 -2.03 10.66 2.19
C VAL A 30 -0.84 9.73 2.24
N PHE A 31 0.19 10.03 1.44
CA PHE A 31 1.45 9.29 1.52
C PHE A 31 2.28 9.82 2.69
N VAL A 32 2.88 8.92 3.45
CA VAL A 32 3.74 9.24 4.59
C VAL A 32 5.15 8.77 4.31
N LEU A 33 6.07 9.73 4.16
CA LEU A 33 7.46 9.48 3.77
C LEU A 33 8.44 10.00 4.82
N GLY A 34 9.63 9.41 4.85
CA GLY A 34 10.71 9.78 5.77
C GLY A 34 11.62 8.60 6.10
N GLY A 35 12.85 8.88 6.50
CA GLY A 35 13.84 7.83 6.79
C GLY A 35 13.47 6.93 7.99
N PRO A 36 14.08 5.74 8.12
CA PRO A 36 13.94 4.92 9.32
C PRO A 36 14.33 5.72 10.56
N GLY A 37 13.60 5.59 11.67
CA GLY A 37 13.85 6.39 12.89
C GLY A 37 13.24 7.81 12.89
N SER A 38 12.72 8.32 11.77
CA SER A 38 12.18 9.69 11.72
C SER A 38 10.89 9.91 12.54
N GLY A 39 10.25 8.85 13.04
CA GLY A 39 9.06 8.92 13.89
C GLY A 39 7.72 8.79 13.15
N LYS A 40 7.73 8.47 11.85
CA LYS A 40 6.52 8.29 11.02
C LYS A 40 5.44 7.45 11.70
N GLY A 41 5.78 6.24 12.15
CA GLY A 41 4.80 5.31 12.73
C GLY A 41 4.11 5.84 13.99
N THR A 42 4.86 6.56 14.85
CA THR A 42 4.29 7.25 16.01
C THR A 42 3.27 8.29 15.58
N GLN A 43 3.61 9.10 14.57
CA GLN A 43 2.72 10.15 14.09
C GLN A 43 1.54 9.61 13.28
N CYS A 44 1.71 8.53 12.52
CA CYS A 44 0.61 7.79 11.91
C CYS A 44 -0.39 7.31 12.97
N SER A 45 0.09 6.78 14.11
CA SER A 45 -0.77 6.33 15.21
C SER A 45 -1.57 7.50 15.79
N ASN A 46 -0.93 8.65 16.02
CA ASN A 46 -1.62 9.86 16.48
C ASN A 46 -2.67 10.33 15.47
N ILE A 47 -2.36 10.29 14.16
CA ILE A 47 -3.29 10.74 13.12
C ILE A 47 -4.49 9.80 13.01
N VAL A 48 -4.28 8.49 13.14
CA VAL A 48 -5.35 7.48 13.22
C VAL A 48 -6.30 7.83 14.37
N GLU A 49 -5.76 8.05 15.57
CA GLU A 49 -6.55 8.36 16.77
C GLU A 49 -7.33 9.68 16.64
N HIS A 50 -6.70 10.74 16.14
CA HIS A 50 -7.28 12.09 16.16
C HIS A 50 -8.13 12.43 14.93
N PHE A 51 -7.85 11.82 13.78
CA PHE A 51 -8.49 12.17 12.49
C PHE A 51 -9.22 11.00 11.82
N GLY A 52 -9.19 9.80 12.42
CA GLY A 52 -9.93 8.63 11.96
C GLY A 52 -9.41 8.06 10.64
N PHE A 53 -8.11 8.20 10.36
CA PHE A 53 -7.48 7.54 9.22
C PHE A 53 -7.21 6.06 9.53
N THR A 54 -7.10 5.24 8.49
CA THR A 54 -6.51 3.91 8.57
C THR A 54 -5.03 3.96 8.16
N HIS A 55 -4.14 3.45 9.00
CA HIS A 55 -2.71 3.35 8.68
C HIS A 55 -2.40 2.04 7.96
N LEU A 56 -1.84 2.15 6.76
CA LEU A 56 -1.36 1.04 5.94
C LEU A 56 0.15 1.20 5.74
N SER A 57 0.93 0.30 6.34
CA SER A 57 2.38 0.24 6.15
C SER A 57 2.71 -0.73 5.02
N ALA A 58 3.34 -0.23 3.94
CA ALA A 58 3.75 -1.07 2.82
C ALA A 58 4.72 -2.18 3.27
N GLY A 59 5.61 -1.86 4.22
CA GLY A 59 6.52 -2.83 4.81
C GLY A 59 5.82 -3.95 5.58
N ASP A 60 4.75 -3.62 6.32
CA ASP A 60 3.98 -4.63 7.06
C ASP A 60 3.16 -5.51 6.13
N LEU A 61 2.58 -4.94 5.07
CA LEU A 61 1.87 -5.71 4.05
C LEU A 61 2.80 -6.71 3.34
N LEU A 62 4.01 -6.29 2.97
CA LEU A 62 5.01 -7.18 2.39
C LEU A 62 5.43 -8.29 3.37
N ARG A 63 5.66 -7.97 4.64
CA ARG A 63 5.99 -8.97 5.67
C ARG A 63 4.84 -9.96 5.90
N ALA A 64 3.59 -9.48 5.87
CA ALA A 64 2.42 -10.33 6.01
C ALA A 64 2.27 -11.28 4.80
N GLU A 65 2.51 -10.79 3.59
CA GLU A 65 2.51 -11.61 2.38
C GLU A 65 3.59 -12.70 2.42
N ILE A 66 4.81 -12.37 2.87
CA ILE A 66 5.88 -13.37 3.11
C ILE A 66 5.42 -14.44 4.11
N LYS A 67 4.85 -14.02 5.25
CA LYS A 67 4.38 -14.94 6.30
C LYS A 67 3.23 -15.84 5.84
N SER A 68 2.46 -15.43 4.83
CA SER A 68 1.37 -16.23 4.29
C SER A 68 1.85 -17.51 3.58
N GLY A 69 3.13 -17.57 3.18
CA GLY A 69 3.67 -18.68 2.39
C GLY A 69 3.17 -18.74 0.95
N SER A 70 2.57 -17.66 0.43
CA SER A 70 2.14 -17.57 -0.97
C SER A 70 3.34 -17.63 -1.93
N GLU A 71 3.07 -17.93 -3.20
CA GLU A 71 4.09 -17.87 -4.25
C GLU A 71 4.72 -16.47 -4.34
N ASN A 72 3.89 -15.42 -4.25
CA ASN A 72 4.36 -14.05 -4.14
C ASN A 72 5.20 -13.82 -2.88
N GLY A 73 4.80 -14.39 -1.74
CA GLY A 73 5.53 -14.31 -0.49
C GLY A 73 6.97 -14.83 -0.61
N THR A 74 7.16 -15.97 -1.29
CA THR A 74 8.49 -16.55 -1.53
C THR A 74 9.33 -15.65 -2.45
N MET A 75 8.74 -15.13 -3.53
CA MET A 75 9.40 -14.19 -4.44
C MET A 75 9.83 -12.91 -3.72
N ILE A 76 8.93 -12.32 -2.93
CA ILE A 76 9.17 -11.10 -2.14
C ILE A 76 10.30 -11.34 -1.13
N GLU A 77 10.26 -12.47 -0.42
CA GLU A 77 11.28 -12.82 0.57
C GLU A 77 12.68 -12.88 -0.05
N ASN A 78 12.81 -13.56 -1.19
CA ASN A 78 14.09 -13.68 -1.90
C ASN A 78 14.61 -12.32 -2.37
N MET A 79 13.74 -11.47 -2.93
CA MET A 79 14.13 -10.12 -3.35
C MET A 79 14.64 -9.27 -2.18
N ILE A 80 13.91 -9.29 -1.05
CA ILE A 80 14.30 -8.52 0.14
C ILE A 80 15.63 -9.03 0.72
N LYS A 81 15.83 -10.36 0.80
CA LYS A 81 17.10 -10.95 1.25
C LYS A 81 18.29 -10.56 0.36
N GLU A 82 18.05 -10.43 -0.93
CA GLU A 82 19.06 -10.01 -1.92
C GLU A 82 19.25 -8.48 -1.98
N GLY A 83 18.53 -7.70 -1.15
CA GLY A 83 18.56 -6.23 -1.19
C GLY A 83 17.95 -5.64 -2.47
N LYS A 84 17.19 -6.44 -3.23
CA LYS A 84 16.49 -6.01 -4.45
C LYS A 84 15.19 -5.30 -4.10
N ILE A 85 14.76 -4.43 -5.02
CA ILE A 85 13.51 -3.70 -4.90
C ILE A 85 12.36 -4.62 -5.36
N VAL A 86 11.35 -4.78 -4.51
CA VAL A 86 10.12 -5.47 -4.86
C VAL A 86 9.38 -4.66 -5.93
N PRO A 87 8.90 -5.27 -7.04
CA PRO A 87 8.13 -4.58 -8.06
C PRO A 87 6.95 -3.78 -7.48
N SER A 88 6.74 -2.59 -8.02
CA SER A 88 5.74 -1.63 -7.54
C SER A 88 4.34 -2.22 -7.57
N GLU A 89 4.04 -2.99 -8.61
CA GLU A 89 2.74 -3.62 -8.89
C GLU A 89 2.33 -4.57 -7.76
N VAL A 90 3.29 -5.30 -7.19
CA VAL A 90 3.05 -6.19 -6.05
C VAL A 90 2.62 -5.38 -4.83
N THR A 91 3.35 -4.29 -4.54
CA THR A 91 3.04 -3.41 -3.41
C THR A 91 1.69 -2.71 -3.59
N ILE A 92 1.40 -2.21 -4.80
CA ILE A 92 0.13 -1.54 -5.13
C ILE A 92 -1.05 -2.51 -4.98
N LYS A 93 -0.92 -3.76 -5.43
CA LYS A 93 -1.95 -4.78 -5.28
C LYS A 93 -2.24 -5.08 -3.80
N LEU A 94 -1.20 -5.21 -2.98
CA LEU A 94 -1.34 -5.42 -1.54
C LEU A 94 -2.02 -4.22 -0.86
N LEU A 95 -1.63 -3.00 -1.22
CA LEU A 95 -2.27 -1.78 -0.72
C LEU A 95 -3.74 -1.72 -1.12
N GLN A 96 -4.07 -1.99 -2.39
CA GLN A 96 -5.44 -1.99 -2.89
C GLN A 96 -6.31 -3.01 -2.14
N GLN A 97 -5.81 -4.24 -1.96
CA GLN A 97 -6.52 -5.26 -1.20
C GLN A 97 -6.72 -4.84 0.27
N ALA A 98 -5.72 -4.22 0.88
CA ALA A 98 -5.84 -3.71 2.24
C ALA A 98 -6.87 -2.58 2.33
N MET A 99 -6.89 -1.65 1.36
CA MET A 99 -7.88 -0.58 1.29
C MET A 99 -9.30 -1.12 1.14
N ILE A 100 -9.53 -2.08 0.22
CA ILE A 100 -10.85 -2.70 -0.02
C ILE A 100 -11.37 -3.45 1.21
N LYS A 101 -10.49 -4.13 1.95
CA LYS A 101 -10.86 -4.85 3.18
C LYS A 101 -11.23 -3.93 4.34
N ASN A 102 -10.96 -2.63 4.23
CA ASN A 102 -11.31 -1.64 5.23
C ASN A 102 -12.57 -0.87 4.81
N GLU A 103 -13.49 -0.63 5.74
CA GLU A 103 -14.71 0.16 5.48
C GLU A 103 -14.47 1.68 5.48
N ASN A 104 -13.24 2.09 5.81
CA ASN A 104 -12.82 3.49 5.89
C ASN A 104 -12.55 4.07 4.50
N ASP A 105 -12.64 5.39 4.38
CA ASP A 105 -12.32 6.13 3.15
C ASP A 105 -11.08 7.03 3.28
N LYS A 106 -10.42 7.04 4.45
CA LYS A 106 -9.19 7.82 4.70
C LYS A 106 -8.01 6.91 5.01
N PHE A 107 -6.95 7.01 4.23
CA PHE A 107 -5.78 6.13 4.33
C PHE A 107 -4.47 6.91 4.44
N LEU A 108 -3.66 6.54 5.44
CA LEU A 108 -2.24 6.88 5.51
C LEU A 108 -1.45 5.71 4.92
N ILE A 109 -0.74 5.94 3.82
CA ILE A 109 0.11 4.93 3.22
C ILE A 109 1.56 5.26 3.58
N ASP A 110 2.15 4.47 4.48
CA ASP A 110 3.52 4.65 5.01
C ASP A 110 4.52 3.76 4.30
N GLY A 111 5.64 4.35 3.87
CA GLY A 111 6.74 3.65 3.20
C GLY A 111 6.53 3.43 1.69
N PHE A 112 5.51 4.07 1.12
CA PHE A 112 5.20 4.12 -0.31
C PHE A 112 4.61 5.49 -0.66
N PRO A 113 4.86 6.06 -1.86
CA PRO A 113 5.71 5.57 -2.94
C PRO A 113 7.20 5.79 -2.66
N ARG A 114 8.08 5.01 -3.29
CA ARG A 114 9.54 5.18 -3.17
C ARG A 114 10.15 6.08 -4.24
N ASN A 115 9.45 6.28 -5.34
CA ASN A 115 9.83 7.15 -6.44
C ASN A 115 8.58 7.62 -7.20
N GLU A 116 8.78 8.45 -8.21
CA GLU A 116 7.68 9.00 -9.02
C GLU A 116 6.95 7.93 -9.84
N GLU A 117 7.65 6.91 -10.33
CA GLU A 117 7.07 5.80 -11.08
C GLU A 117 6.08 5.00 -10.22
N ASN A 118 6.41 4.77 -8.94
CA ASN A 118 5.52 4.14 -7.96
C ASN A 118 4.25 4.97 -7.74
N ARG A 119 4.39 6.30 -7.61
CA ARG A 119 3.27 7.22 -7.45
C ARG A 119 2.34 7.16 -8.66
N ALA A 120 2.90 7.29 -9.86
CA ALA A 120 2.14 7.24 -11.11
C ALA A 120 1.44 5.89 -11.32
N ALA A 121 2.14 4.78 -11.02
CA ALA A 121 1.55 3.45 -11.09
C ALA A 121 0.38 3.28 -10.10
N PHE A 122 0.52 3.79 -8.87
CA PHE A 122 -0.56 3.77 -7.89
C PHE A 122 -1.80 4.51 -8.39
N GLU A 123 -1.65 5.74 -8.89
CA GLU A 123 -2.77 6.51 -9.44
C GLU A 123 -3.42 5.81 -10.64
N ASN A 124 -2.60 5.26 -11.54
CA ASN A 124 -3.10 4.58 -12.73
C ASN A 124 -3.90 3.31 -12.41
N VAL A 125 -3.48 2.54 -11.41
CA VAL A 125 -4.12 1.28 -11.02
C VAL A 125 -5.34 1.53 -10.14
N THR A 126 -5.20 2.40 -9.13
CA THR A 126 -6.27 2.64 -8.14
C THR A 126 -7.29 3.67 -8.58
N LYS A 127 -6.94 4.51 -9.56
CA LYS A 127 -7.70 5.71 -9.96
C LYS A 127 -7.87 6.73 -8.84
N ILE A 128 -7.05 6.65 -7.78
CA ILE A 128 -7.07 7.57 -6.64
C ILE A 128 -5.88 8.53 -6.77
N SER A 129 -6.16 9.83 -6.79
CA SER A 129 -5.13 10.85 -6.63
C SER A 129 -4.90 11.12 -5.14
N PRO A 130 -3.65 10.98 -4.63
CA PRO A 130 -3.30 11.32 -3.26
C PRO A 130 -3.56 12.81 -2.98
N ALA A 131 -4.04 13.13 -1.78
CA ALA A 131 -4.30 14.50 -1.37
C ALA A 131 -2.99 15.30 -1.21
N PHE A 132 -1.98 14.69 -0.58
CA PHE A 132 -0.64 15.25 -0.41
C PHE A 132 0.33 14.18 0.11
N VAL A 133 1.61 14.56 0.17
CA VAL A 133 2.67 13.80 0.84
C VAL A 133 3.02 14.47 2.16
N LEU A 134 2.91 13.73 3.26
CA LEU A 134 3.41 14.13 4.57
C LEU A 134 4.85 13.62 4.72
N PHE A 135 5.82 14.51 4.56
CA PHE A 135 7.24 14.18 4.65
C PHE A 135 7.83 14.50 6.03
N PHE A 136 8.29 13.47 6.72
CA PHE A 136 9.00 13.56 7.99
C PHE A 136 10.48 13.84 7.75
N ASN A 137 10.83 15.12 7.73
CA ASN A 137 12.22 15.56 7.68
C ASN A 137 12.87 15.43 9.07
N CYS A 138 13.87 14.56 9.17
CA CYS A 138 14.64 14.31 10.38
C CYS A 138 16.12 14.22 9.98
N SER A 139 17.01 14.81 10.78
CA SER A 139 18.45 14.69 10.50
C SER A 139 18.90 13.23 10.58
N GLU A 140 19.91 12.89 9.79
CA GLU A 140 20.53 11.56 9.80
C GLU A 140 21.04 11.21 11.21
N GLU A 141 21.75 12.14 11.86
CA GLU A 141 22.22 12.01 13.25
C GLU A 141 21.10 11.60 14.22
N GLU A 142 19.93 12.25 14.14
CA GLU A 142 18.81 11.95 15.03
C GLU A 142 18.14 10.62 14.67
N MET A 143 18.05 10.30 13.37
CA MET A 143 17.54 9.00 12.91
C MET A 143 18.44 7.86 13.39
N GLU A 144 19.76 7.99 13.24
CA GLU A 144 20.76 7.04 13.73
C GLU A 144 20.70 6.87 15.24
N ARG A 145 20.71 7.99 15.98
CA ARG A 145 20.58 7.98 17.45
C ARG A 145 19.35 7.18 17.90
N ARG A 146 18.21 7.38 17.25
CA ARG A 146 16.95 6.65 17.54
C ARG A 146 17.01 5.18 17.14
N LEU A 147 17.67 4.85 16.02
CA LEU A 147 17.80 3.48 15.56
C LEU A 147 18.73 2.66 16.46
N LEU A 148 19.83 3.26 16.93
CA LEU A 148 20.74 2.63 17.89
C LEU A 148 20.07 2.44 19.26
N GLY A 149 19.36 3.46 19.76
CA GLY A 149 18.63 3.38 21.02
C GLY A 149 17.44 2.40 21.03
N ARG A 150 16.93 1.99 19.85
CA ARG A 150 15.83 1.00 19.75
C ARG A 150 16.22 -0.40 20.24
N ASN A 151 17.51 -0.74 20.22
CA ASN A 151 18.00 -2.04 20.70
C ASN A 151 18.44 -2.02 22.18
N GLU A 152 18.40 -0.86 22.85
CA GLU A 152 18.84 -0.72 24.25
C GLU A 152 17.71 -1.01 25.26
N VAL A 153 16.46 -1.09 24.82
CA VAL A 153 15.30 -1.45 25.65
C VAL A 153 14.93 -2.92 25.46
N SER A 154 15.78 -3.81 25.96
CA SER A 154 15.46 -5.21 26.21
C SER A 154 16.19 -5.65 27.48
N TRP A 155 15.48 -5.62 28.60
CA TRP A 155 15.88 -6.31 29.84
C TRP A 155 15.61 -7.80 29.72
#